data_AF-A0A527Z9R6-F1
#
_entry.id   AF-A0A527Z9R6-F1
#
_cell.length_a   1.000
_cell.length_b   1.000
_cell.length_c   1.000
_cell.angle_alpha   90.00
_cell.angle_beta   90.00
_cell.angle_gamma   90.00
#
_symmetry.space_group_name_H-M   'P 1'
#
loop_
_entity.id
_entity.type
_entity.pdbx_description
1 polymer ?
#
loop_
_entity_poly.entity_id
_entity_poly.type
_entity_poly.pdbx_seq_one_letter_code
_entity_poly.pdbx_strand_id
1 'polypeptide(L)'
;AFLDDDETASSRWLAELVATAEVSGAAAVLGPVRARYRPDAPDWMRRGDFHSTLPVWVRGEIRTGYTCNVLLRMGADCLRGRRFSLARGQTGGEDTEFFDHMVKAGGRIAFSPQAWVDEVVPRARAAFDWLSRRRFRAGQTHGHLLGRDANGLALVRQVGLASAKAVFCFASAIPVAINPVRRNRSVLRGVMH
;
A
#
# COMPACT_ATOMS: atom_id res chain seq x y z
N ALA A 1 -5.88 17.95 0.24
CA ALA A 1 -5.97 16.49 0.05
C ALA A 1 -5.33 16.15 -1.28
N PHE A 2 -4.73 14.97 -1.39
CA PHE A 2 -4.22 14.42 -2.64
C PHE A 2 -5.25 13.43 -3.20
N LEU A 3 -5.37 13.45 -4.52
CA LEU A 3 -6.24 12.62 -5.35
C LEU A 3 -5.55 12.49 -6.71
N ASP A 4 -5.50 11.29 -7.28
CA ASP A 4 -4.90 11.07 -8.60
C ASP A 4 -5.87 11.47 -9.73
N ASP A 5 -5.36 11.61 -10.96
CA ASP A 5 -6.14 12.06 -12.12
C ASP A 5 -7.09 10.99 -12.68
N ASP A 6 -6.82 9.71 -12.41
CA ASP A 6 -7.65 8.57 -12.80
C ASP A 6 -8.65 8.12 -11.72
N GLU A 7 -8.82 8.93 -10.68
CA GLU A 7 -9.64 8.65 -9.51
C GLU A 7 -10.90 9.53 -9.42
N THR A 8 -12.00 8.92 -8.93
CA THR A 8 -13.28 9.63 -8.68
C THR A 8 -13.64 9.58 -7.20
N ALA A 9 -13.67 10.76 -6.57
CA ALA A 9 -14.05 10.90 -5.17
C ALA A 9 -15.57 10.79 -4.96
N SER A 10 -15.98 10.17 -3.85
CA SER A 10 -17.37 10.19 -3.38
C SER A 10 -17.80 11.60 -2.94
N SER A 11 -19.11 11.88 -2.94
CA SER A 11 -19.65 13.21 -2.63
C SER A 11 -19.29 13.74 -1.24
N ARG A 12 -19.08 12.85 -0.27
CA ARG A 12 -18.67 13.19 1.11
C ARG A 12 -17.17 13.07 1.35
N TRP A 13 -16.38 12.65 0.35
CA TRP A 13 -14.97 12.28 0.49
C TRP A 13 -14.15 13.27 1.32
N LEU A 14 -14.12 14.54 0.92
CA LEU A 14 -13.31 15.55 1.61
C LEU A 14 -13.83 15.83 3.02
N ALA A 15 -15.15 15.85 3.22
CA ALA A 15 -15.75 16.06 4.53
C ALA A 15 -15.39 14.93 5.50
N GLU A 16 -15.41 13.67 5.05
CA GLU A 16 -15.02 12.50 5.85
C GLU A 16 -13.52 12.51 6.22
N LEU A 17 -12.66 12.97 5.30
CA LEU A 17 -11.22 13.15 5.58
C LEU A 17 -10.98 14.25 6.62
N VAL A 18 -11.63 15.40 6.45
CA VAL A 18 -11.48 16.56 7.36
C VAL A 18 -12.03 16.23 8.74
N ALA A 19 -13.23 15.67 8.85
CA ALA A 19 -13.82 15.28 10.12
C ALA A 19 -12.92 14.29 10.88
N THR A 20 -12.34 13.31 10.18
CA THR A 20 -11.39 12.38 10.78
C THR A 20 -10.10 13.08 11.23
N ALA A 21 -9.59 14.05 10.46
CA ALA A 21 -8.41 14.81 10.82
C ALA A 21 -8.64 15.68 12.08
N GLU A 22 -9.80 16.31 12.19
CA GLU A 22 -10.20 17.11 13.34
C GLU A 22 -10.31 16.26 14.60
N VAL A 23 -11.03 15.14 14.54
CA VAL A 23 -11.23 14.22 15.67
C VAL A 23 -9.92 13.58 16.13
N SER A 24 -9.12 13.07 15.19
CA SER A 24 -7.91 12.32 15.53
C SER A 24 -6.71 13.19 15.88
N GLY A 25 -6.67 14.42 15.37
CA GLY A 25 -5.49 15.27 15.40
C GLY A 25 -4.29 14.72 14.61
N ALA A 26 -4.50 13.75 13.73
CA ALA A 26 -3.44 13.08 12.98
C ALA A 26 -2.75 14.02 11.98
N ALA A 27 -1.49 13.72 11.67
CA ALA A 27 -0.71 14.45 10.67
C ALA A 27 -1.12 14.08 9.24
N ALA A 28 -1.60 12.84 9.05
CA ALA A 28 -2.16 12.36 7.80
C ALA A 28 -3.43 11.55 8.06
N VAL A 29 -4.39 11.61 7.13
CA VAL A 29 -5.59 10.78 7.11
C VAL A 29 -5.69 10.09 5.76
N LEU A 30 -5.67 8.77 5.76
CA LEU A 30 -5.88 7.95 4.56
C LEU A 30 -7.37 7.69 4.35
N GLY A 31 -7.81 7.68 3.09
CA GLY A 31 -9.12 7.17 2.68
C GLY A 31 -8.99 5.87 1.87
N PRO A 32 -10.04 5.04 1.81
CA PRO A 32 -10.01 3.82 1.02
C PRO A 32 -10.11 4.10 -0.49
N VAL A 33 -9.41 3.30 -1.29
CA VAL A 33 -9.53 3.29 -2.76
C VAL A 33 -10.16 1.99 -3.21
N ARG A 34 -11.24 2.09 -3.97
CA ARG A 34 -11.97 0.95 -4.53
C ARG A 34 -11.63 0.78 -6.00
N ALA A 35 -11.13 -0.40 -6.34
CA ALA A 35 -10.85 -0.74 -7.73
C ALA A 35 -12.13 -1.00 -8.52
N ARG A 36 -12.29 -0.29 -9.65
CA ARG A 36 -13.34 -0.49 -10.64
C ARG A 36 -12.78 -1.29 -11.80
N TYR A 37 -13.09 -2.58 -11.82
CA TYR A 37 -12.71 -3.47 -12.91
C TYR A 37 -13.67 -3.33 -14.10
N ARG A 38 -13.09 -3.34 -15.30
CA ARG A 38 -13.88 -3.41 -16.53
C ARG A 38 -14.57 -4.77 -16.67
N PRO A 39 -15.67 -4.87 -17.44
CA PRO A 39 -16.36 -6.13 -17.66
C PRO A 39 -15.48 -7.23 -18.28
N ASP A 40 -14.49 -6.83 -19.08
CA ASP A 40 -13.54 -7.73 -19.75
C ASP A 40 -12.33 -8.12 -18.88
N ALA A 41 -12.26 -7.66 -17.63
CA ALA A 41 -11.20 -8.05 -16.71
C ALA A 41 -11.37 -9.52 -16.28
N PRO A 42 -10.27 -10.28 -16.08
CA PRO A 42 -10.33 -11.65 -15.62
C PRO A 42 -11.17 -11.81 -14.36
N ASP A 43 -12.07 -12.78 -14.40
CA ASP A 43 -13.02 -13.12 -13.33
C ASP A 43 -12.40 -13.21 -11.93
N TRP A 44 -11.24 -13.85 -11.83
CA TRP A 44 -10.54 -14.01 -10.56
C TRP A 44 -10.03 -12.68 -10.02
N MET A 45 -9.72 -11.68 -10.87
CA MET A 45 -9.35 -10.34 -10.41
C MET A 45 -10.55 -9.59 -9.87
N ARG A 46 -11.67 -9.62 -10.60
CA ARG A 46 -12.93 -8.98 -10.18
C ARG A 46 -13.40 -9.53 -8.84
N ARG A 47 -13.40 -10.86 -8.67
CA ARG A 47 -13.79 -11.53 -7.43
C ARG A 47 -12.76 -11.39 -6.29
N GLY A 48 -11.48 -11.32 -6.64
CA GLY A 48 -10.40 -11.37 -5.65
C GLY A 48 -9.91 -10.01 -5.17
N ASP A 49 -10.34 -8.93 -5.82
CA ASP A 49 -10.02 -7.54 -5.53
C ASP A 49 -8.56 -7.29 -5.14
N PHE A 50 -7.69 -7.28 -6.15
CA PHE A 50 -6.23 -7.17 -5.96
C PHE A 50 -5.70 -5.74 -6.05
N HIS A 51 -6.54 -4.78 -6.46
CA HIS A 51 -6.15 -3.40 -6.75
C HIS A 51 -6.72 -2.39 -5.77
N SER A 52 -7.83 -2.70 -5.06
CA SER A 52 -8.29 -1.82 -3.98
C SER A 52 -7.20 -1.64 -2.93
N THR A 53 -7.12 -0.43 -2.40
CA THR A 53 -6.08 -0.03 -1.46
C THR A 53 -6.72 0.36 -0.13
N LEU A 54 -6.23 -0.29 0.92
CA LEU A 54 -6.59 -0.05 2.32
C LEU A 54 -5.31 0.04 3.14
N PRO A 55 -5.31 0.80 4.26
CA PRO A 55 -4.13 0.84 5.11
C PRO A 55 -3.84 -0.52 5.73
N VAL A 56 -2.55 -0.76 6.00
CA VAL A 56 -2.10 -1.92 6.77
C VAL A 56 -1.92 -1.50 8.23
N TRP A 57 -2.62 -2.19 9.11
CA TRP A 57 -2.54 -1.99 10.55
C TRP A 57 -1.45 -2.88 11.15
N VAL A 58 -0.53 -2.27 11.90
CA VAL A 58 0.53 -2.96 12.63
C VAL A 58 0.40 -2.59 14.09
N ARG A 59 -0.06 -3.52 14.93
CA ARG A 59 -0.30 -3.31 16.37
C ARG A 59 -1.22 -2.11 16.67
N GLY A 60 -2.28 -1.96 15.88
CA GLY A 60 -3.26 -0.88 16.04
C GLY A 60 -2.88 0.45 15.40
N GLU A 61 -1.72 0.55 14.76
CA GLU A 61 -1.24 1.78 14.12
C GLU A 61 -1.00 1.59 12.61
N ILE A 62 -1.11 2.68 11.87
CA ILE A 62 -0.72 2.74 10.46
C ILE A 62 0.68 3.37 10.39
N ARG A 63 1.64 2.63 9.82
CA ARG A 63 3.06 3.03 9.78
C ARG A 63 3.50 3.63 8.46
N THR A 64 2.78 3.34 7.39
CA THR A 64 3.04 3.83 6.03
C THR A 64 1.71 4.13 5.34
N GLY A 65 1.76 4.89 4.26
CA GLY A 65 0.57 5.32 3.52
C GLY A 65 0.78 5.27 2.00
N TYR A 66 -0.17 5.86 1.29
CA TYR A 66 -0.23 6.00 -0.15
C TYR A 66 -0.76 7.41 -0.47
N THR A 67 -0.32 8.00 -1.58
CA THR A 67 -0.66 9.39 -1.91
C THR A 67 -1.93 9.55 -2.74
N CYS A 68 -2.47 8.46 -3.30
CA CYS A 68 -3.69 8.51 -4.12
C CYS A 68 -4.95 8.94 -3.33
N ASN A 69 -5.07 8.63 -2.03
CA ASN A 69 -6.21 9.10 -1.23
C ASN A 69 -5.78 9.48 0.19
N VAL A 70 -5.27 10.71 0.34
CA VAL A 70 -4.74 11.20 1.62
C VAL A 70 -4.96 12.69 1.86
N LEU A 71 -5.31 13.05 3.09
CA LEU A 71 -5.25 14.41 3.61
C LEU A 71 -4.00 14.58 4.49
N LEU A 72 -3.16 15.58 4.18
CA LEU A 72 -2.02 15.96 5.01
C LEU A 72 -2.30 17.26 5.78
N ARG A 73 -1.96 17.29 7.05
CA ARG A 73 -1.98 18.50 7.89
C ARG A 73 -0.66 19.26 7.69
N MET A 74 -0.61 20.16 6.72
CA MET A 74 0.62 20.85 6.30
C MET A 74 1.34 21.63 7.43
N GLY A 75 0.64 22.02 8.50
CA GLY A 75 1.22 22.66 9.67
C GLY A 75 1.88 21.70 10.68
N ALA A 76 1.83 20.38 10.48
CA ALA A 76 2.41 19.42 11.39
C ALA A 76 3.95 19.42 11.29
N ASP A 77 4.63 19.46 12.44
CA ASP A 77 6.10 19.51 12.50
C ASP A 77 6.77 18.32 11.80
N CYS A 78 6.17 17.13 11.90
CA CYS A 78 6.66 15.91 11.22
C CYS A 78 6.63 16.00 9.69
N LEU A 79 5.93 16.98 9.10
CA LEU A 79 5.84 17.25 7.66
C LEU A 79 6.67 18.48 7.22
N ARG A 80 7.21 19.26 8.16
CA ARG A 80 7.96 20.48 7.87
C ARG A 80 9.19 20.17 7.02
N GLY A 81 9.33 20.86 5.88
CA GLY A 81 10.45 20.68 4.95
C GLY A 81 10.48 19.31 4.24
N ARG A 82 9.49 18.44 4.45
CA ARG A 82 9.46 17.10 3.88
C ARG A 82 9.16 17.15 2.38
N ARG A 83 9.83 16.30 1.61
CA ARG A 83 9.66 16.14 0.16
C ARG A 83 9.65 14.66 -0.19
N PHE A 84 9.00 14.33 -1.29
CA PHE A 84 9.10 13.01 -1.89
C PHE A 84 10.52 12.77 -2.39
N SER A 85 10.98 11.52 -2.28
CA SER A 85 12.33 11.13 -2.68
C SER A 85 12.40 11.03 -4.21
N LEU A 86 13.15 11.94 -4.84
CA LEU A 86 13.35 11.92 -6.30
C LEU A 86 13.99 10.60 -6.78
N ALA A 87 14.88 10.01 -5.97
CA ALA A 87 15.49 8.71 -6.25
C ALA A 87 14.45 7.57 -6.28
N ARG A 88 13.31 7.74 -5.60
CA ARG A 88 12.21 6.77 -5.55
C ARG A 88 11.12 7.00 -6.57
N GLY A 89 10.96 8.22 -7.10
CA GLY A 89 9.99 8.50 -8.16
C GLY A 89 10.15 7.60 -9.39
N GLN A 90 11.37 7.10 -9.65
CA GLN A 90 11.65 6.19 -10.78
C GLN A 90 11.53 4.70 -10.44
N THR A 91 11.79 4.32 -9.17
CA THR A 91 11.86 2.90 -8.75
C THR A 91 10.61 2.42 -8.00
N GLY A 92 9.79 3.36 -7.53
CA GLY A 92 8.62 3.13 -6.68
C GLY A 92 8.94 3.18 -5.19
N GLY A 93 7.90 3.40 -4.39
CA GLY A 93 7.98 3.39 -2.92
C GLY A 93 8.20 4.74 -2.25
N GLU A 94 8.13 5.85 -3.00
CA GLU A 94 8.30 7.20 -2.43
C GLU A 94 7.26 7.51 -1.35
N ASP A 95 6.00 7.13 -1.56
CA ASP A 95 4.92 7.29 -0.59
C ASP A 95 5.26 6.57 0.71
N THR A 96 5.66 5.29 0.60
CA THR A 96 5.99 4.44 1.73
C THR A 96 7.11 5.08 2.56
N GLU A 97 8.17 5.57 1.92
CA GLU A 97 9.28 6.24 2.60
C GLU A 97 8.86 7.59 3.21
N PHE A 98 8.04 8.37 2.50
CA PHE A 98 7.52 9.65 2.98
C PHE A 98 6.75 9.46 4.29
N PHE A 99 5.82 8.51 4.32
CA PHE A 99 4.99 8.23 5.49
C PHE A 99 5.76 7.52 6.61
N ASP A 100 6.66 6.58 6.30
CA ASP A 100 7.54 5.94 7.29
C ASP A 100 8.34 7.00 8.06
N HIS A 101 8.98 7.93 7.34
CA HIS A 101 9.73 9.00 7.96
C HIS A 101 8.87 10.02 8.71
N MET A 102 7.66 10.31 8.21
CA MET A 102 6.70 11.17 8.92
C MET A 102 6.32 10.53 10.27
N VAL A 103 6.03 9.23 10.30
CA VAL A 103 5.70 8.49 11.53
C VAL A 103 6.89 8.42 12.47
N LYS A 104 8.11 8.14 11.96
CA LYS A 104 9.35 8.18 12.75
C LYS A 104 9.64 9.56 13.35
N ALA A 105 9.16 10.64 12.72
CA ALA A 105 9.24 12.01 13.25
C ALA A 105 8.10 12.36 14.23
N GLY A 106 7.37 11.37 14.75
CA GLY A 106 6.28 11.55 15.73
C GLY A 106 4.91 11.85 15.11
N GLY A 107 4.79 11.83 13.78
CA GLY A 107 3.50 11.96 13.09
C GLY A 107 2.61 10.73 13.31
N ARG A 108 1.29 10.94 13.31
CA ARG A 108 0.30 9.84 13.30
C ARG A 108 -0.48 9.83 12.01
N ILE A 109 -0.84 8.63 11.56
CA ILE A 109 -1.73 8.39 10.42
C ILE A 109 -3.05 7.85 10.95
N ALA A 110 -4.16 8.51 10.60
CA ALA A 110 -5.51 8.02 10.84
C ALA A 110 -6.13 7.48 9.54
N PHE A 111 -7.26 6.80 9.65
CA PHE A 111 -8.00 6.25 8.51
C PHE A 111 -9.46 6.68 8.57
N SER A 112 -9.95 7.24 7.46
CA SER A 112 -11.36 7.61 7.28
C SER A 112 -12.04 6.55 6.40
N PRO A 113 -12.79 5.60 6.98
CA PRO A 113 -13.34 4.46 6.23
C PRO A 113 -14.46 4.84 5.25
N GLN A 114 -15.00 6.05 5.36
CA GLN A 114 -16.08 6.56 4.51
C GLN A 114 -15.58 7.49 3.39
N ALA A 115 -14.30 7.88 3.41
CA ALA A 115 -13.69 8.73 2.40
C ALA A 115 -13.34 7.95 1.12
N TRP A 116 -14.34 7.38 0.47
CA TRP A 116 -14.15 6.54 -0.71
C TRP A 116 -13.73 7.33 -1.94
N VAL A 117 -12.77 6.73 -2.66
CA VAL A 117 -12.38 7.04 -4.04
C VAL A 117 -12.50 5.77 -4.87
N ASP A 118 -12.90 5.91 -6.14
CA ASP A 118 -12.95 4.85 -7.13
C ASP A 118 -11.84 5.03 -8.18
N GLU A 119 -11.01 4.02 -8.41
CA GLU A 119 -9.95 4.00 -9.44
C GLU A 119 -10.31 2.98 -10.53
N VAL A 120 -10.33 3.38 -11.79
CA VAL A 120 -10.57 2.45 -12.91
C VAL A 120 -9.30 1.66 -13.20
N VAL A 121 -9.37 0.32 -13.07
CA VAL A 121 -8.22 -0.54 -13.39
C VAL A 121 -8.05 -0.61 -14.92
N PRO A 122 -6.97 -0.06 -15.49
CA PRO A 122 -6.72 -0.14 -16.92
C PRO A 122 -6.46 -1.58 -17.35
N ARG A 123 -6.76 -1.90 -18.61
CA ARG A 123 -6.59 -3.25 -19.17
C ARG A 123 -5.16 -3.79 -18.99
N ALA A 124 -4.16 -2.91 -19.15
CA ALA A 124 -2.76 -3.26 -18.96
C ALA A 124 -2.39 -3.58 -17.49
N ARG A 125 -3.13 -3.06 -16.50
CA ARG A 125 -2.95 -3.38 -15.08
C ARG A 125 -3.74 -4.64 -14.67
N ALA A 126 -4.80 -4.97 -15.40
CA ALA A 126 -5.63 -6.16 -15.20
C ALA A 126 -4.96 -7.48 -15.67
N ALA A 127 -3.67 -7.64 -15.37
CA ALA A 127 -2.87 -8.82 -15.71
C ALA A 127 -2.06 -9.34 -14.52
N PHE A 128 -1.84 -10.66 -14.46
CA PHE A 128 -1.14 -11.29 -13.34
C PHE A 128 0.34 -10.89 -13.28
N ASP A 129 1.00 -10.77 -14.44
CA ASP A 129 2.39 -10.34 -14.52
C ASP A 129 2.55 -8.91 -14.00
N TRP A 130 1.60 -8.02 -14.29
CA TRP A 130 1.59 -6.66 -13.77
C TRP A 130 1.49 -6.65 -12.23
N LEU A 131 0.56 -7.41 -11.66
CA LEU A 131 0.44 -7.57 -10.21
C LEU A 131 1.71 -8.15 -9.58
N SER A 132 2.34 -9.11 -10.25
CA SER A 132 3.57 -9.76 -9.78
C SER A 132 4.72 -8.75 -9.73
N ARG A 133 4.93 -7.96 -10.80
CA ARG A 133 5.91 -6.87 -10.84
C ARG A 133 5.62 -5.80 -9.78
N ARG A 134 4.35 -5.44 -9.54
CA ARG A 134 3.95 -4.51 -8.47
C ARG A 134 4.31 -5.07 -7.08
N ARG A 135 4.02 -6.34 -6.81
CA ARG A 135 4.31 -6.99 -5.53
C ARG A 135 5.81 -7.14 -5.27
N PHE A 136 6.58 -7.50 -6.30
CA PHE A 136 8.03 -7.57 -6.22
C PHE A 136 8.64 -6.21 -5.87
N ARG A 137 8.23 -5.12 -6.55
CA ARG A 137 8.68 -3.75 -6.23
C ARG A 137 8.32 -3.31 -4.80
N ALA A 138 7.12 -3.69 -4.33
CA ALA A 138 6.73 -3.45 -2.94
C ALA A 138 7.63 -4.20 -1.95
N GLY A 139 8.00 -5.44 -2.27
CA GLY A 139 8.99 -6.24 -1.54
C GLY A 139 10.36 -5.57 -1.48
N GLN A 140 10.87 -5.10 -2.62
CA GLN A 140 12.15 -4.37 -2.69
C GLN A 140 12.13 -3.09 -1.84
N THR A 141 11.03 -2.33 -1.88
CA THR A 141 10.85 -1.13 -1.04
C THR A 141 10.91 -1.50 0.44
N HIS A 142 10.18 -2.54 0.84
CA HIS A 142 10.17 -3.01 2.23
C HIS A 142 11.55 -3.50 2.68
N GLY A 143 12.22 -4.31 1.86
CA GLY A 143 13.57 -4.81 2.14
C GLY A 143 14.58 -3.68 2.27
N HIS A 144 14.50 -2.65 1.44
CA HIS A 144 15.36 -1.47 1.56
C HIS A 144 15.11 -0.70 2.86
N LEU A 145 13.85 -0.48 3.25
CA LEU A 145 13.52 0.19 4.51
C LEU A 145 14.03 -0.59 5.73
N LEU A 146 14.00 -1.93 5.68
CA LEU A 146 14.58 -2.77 6.73
C LEU A 146 16.12 -2.77 6.71
N GLY A 147 16.72 -2.73 5.52
CA GLY A 147 18.17 -2.81 5.34
C GLY A 147 18.92 -1.53 5.68
N ARG A 148 18.26 -0.36 5.63
CA ARG A 148 18.90 0.95 5.85
C ARG A 148 19.55 1.10 7.23
N ASP A 149 18.97 0.47 8.25
CA ASP A 149 19.45 0.56 9.65
C ASP A 149 19.95 -0.80 10.19
N ALA A 150 20.05 -1.84 9.33
CA ALA A 150 20.39 -3.19 9.76
C ALA A 150 21.90 -3.45 9.70
N ASN A 151 22.46 -4.06 10.75
CA ASN A 151 23.79 -4.66 10.69
C ASN A 151 23.77 -6.00 9.92
N GLY A 152 24.95 -6.50 9.52
CA GLY A 152 25.06 -7.68 8.65
C GLY A 152 24.32 -8.92 9.19
N LEU A 153 24.34 -9.16 10.51
CA LEU A 153 23.62 -10.28 11.12
C LEU A 153 22.10 -10.08 11.09
N ALA A 154 21.61 -8.86 11.35
CA ALA A 154 20.19 -8.55 11.22
C ALA A 154 19.71 -8.71 9.77
N LEU A 155 20.53 -8.32 8.79
CA LEU A 155 20.20 -8.50 7.37
C LEU A 155 20.05 -9.98 7.00
N VAL A 156 20.99 -10.84 7.40
CA VAL A 156 20.90 -12.30 7.17
C VAL A 156 19.62 -12.87 7.78
N ARG A 157 19.27 -12.45 9.00
CA ARG A 157 18.02 -12.86 9.65
C ARG A 157 16.79 -12.40 8.85
N GLN A 158 16.76 -11.15 8.37
CA GLN A 158 15.64 -10.65 7.58
C GLN A 158 15.49 -11.40 6.25
N VAL A 159 16.59 -11.67 5.57
CA VAL A 159 16.61 -12.49 4.34
C VAL A 159 16.08 -13.90 4.63
N GLY A 160 16.56 -14.55 5.70
CA GLY A 160 16.06 -15.87 6.10
C GLY A 160 14.55 -15.88 6.38
N LEU A 161 14.05 -14.88 7.10
CA LEU A 161 12.62 -14.72 7.37
C LEU A 161 11.80 -14.45 6.11
N ALA A 162 12.32 -13.63 5.19
CA ALA A 162 11.68 -13.37 3.90
C ALA A 162 11.60 -14.65 3.06
N SER A 163 12.71 -15.37 2.90
CA SER A 163 12.76 -16.65 2.20
C SER A 163 11.80 -17.70 2.79
N ALA A 164 11.76 -17.82 4.12
CA ALA A 164 10.84 -18.75 4.79
C ALA A 164 9.36 -18.38 4.51
N LYS A 165 9.02 -17.09 4.54
CA LYS A 165 7.68 -16.60 4.19
C LYS A 165 7.37 -16.86 2.71
N ALA A 166 8.31 -16.64 1.81
CA ALA A 166 8.15 -16.89 0.39
C ALA A 166 7.83 -18.37 0.13
N VAL A 167 8.65 -19.28 0.68
CA VAL A 167 8.44 -20.74 0.58
C VAL A 167 7.07 -21.13 1.14
N PHE A 168 6.72 -20.66 2.33
CA PHE A 168 5.41 -20.94 2.92
C PHE A 168 4.26 -20.44 2.01
N CYS A 169 4.36 -19.24 1.46
CA CYS A 169 3.35 -18.67 0.59
C CYS A 169 3.20 -19.49 -0.70
N PHE A 170 4.30 -19.87 -1.36
CA PHE A 170 4.25 -20.71 -2.56
C PHE A 170 3.71 -22.11 -2.26
N ALA A 171 4.14 -22.74 -1.17
CA ALA A 171 3.62 -24.02 -0.73
C ALA A 171 2.12 -23.97 -0.43
N SER A 172 1.65 -22.90 0.22
CA SER A 172 0.23 -22.70 0.52
C SER A 172 -0.65 -22.53 -0.74
N ALA A 173 -0.06 -22.21 -1.89
CA ALA A 173 -0.78 -22.09 -3.15
C ALA A 173 -1.15 -23.46 -3.76
N ILE A 174 -0.41 -24.52 -3.42
CA ILE A 174 -0.61 -25.89 -3.93
C ILE A 174 -1.98 -26.45 -3.57
N PRO A 175 -2.41 -26.52 -2.28
CA PRO A 175 -3.71 -27.09 -1.93
C PRO A 175 -4.90 -26.28 -2.46
N VAL A 176 -4.70 -25.01 -2.83
CA VAL A 176 -5.74 -24.13 -3.36
C VAL A 176 -5.58 -23.86 -4.86
N ALA A 177 -4.78 -24.66 -5.57
CA ALA A 177 -4.42 -24.41 -6.97
C ALA A 177 -5.63 -24.27 -7.92
N ILE A 178 -6.73 -24.96 -7.60
CA ILE A 178 -7.99 -24.93 -8.37
C ILE A 178 -8.76 -23.62 -8.15
N ASN A 179 -8.56 -22.94 -7.02
CA ASN A 179 -9.18 -21.65 -6.74
C ASN A 179 -8.23 -20.51 -7.18
N PRO A 180 -8.46 -19.88 -8.35
CA PRO A 180 -7.52 -18.90 -8.90
C PRO A 180 -7.36 -17.67 -7.99
N VAL A 181 -8.38 -17.28 -7.23
CA VAL A 181 -8.28 -16.14 -6.30
C VAL A 181 -7.32 -16.47 -5.16
N ARG A 182 -7.54 -17.60 -4.49
CA ARG A 182 -6.71 -18.01 -3.34
C ARG A 182 -5.28 -18.32 -3.77
N ARG A 183 -5.12 -19.09 -4.85
CA ARG A 183 -3.82 -19.40 -5.46
C ARG A 183 -3.06 -18.12 -5.79
N ASN A 184 -3.68 -17.19 -6.54
CA ASN A 184 -2.99 -15.97 -6.96
C ASN A 184 -2.66 -15.07 -5.76
N ARG A 185 -3.51 -14.99 -4.72
CA ARG A 185 -3.17 -14.29 -3.47
C ARG A 185 -1.93 -14.87 -2.80
N SER A 186 -1.85 -16.20 -2.65
CA SER A 186 -0.68 -16.88 -2.07
C SER A 186 0.57 -16.68 -2.91
N VAL A 187 0.50 -16.85 -4.23
CA VAL A 187 1.66 -16.64 -5.13
C VAL A 187 2.12 -15.18 -5.10
N LEU A 188 1.21 -14.21 -5.20
CA LEU A 188 1.55 -12.78 -5.15
C LEU A 188 2.12 -12.34 -3.80
N ARG A 189 1.69 -12.98 -2.70
CA ARG A 189 2.30 -12.81 -1.37
C ARG A 189 3.71 -13.38 -1.34
N GLY A 190 3.94 -14.53 -1.97
CA GLY A 190 5.27 -15.12 -2.12
C GLY A 190 6.21 -14.22 -2.91
N VAL A 191 5.77 -13.68 -4.06
CA VAL A 191 6.56 -12.76 -4.90
C VAL A 191 6.97 -11.46 -4.20
N MET A 192 6.23 -11.05 -3.16
CA MET A 192 6.57 -9.88 -2.35
C MET A 192 7.75 -10.15 -1.39
N HIS A 193 7.98 -11.41 -0.99
CA HIS A 193 8.99 -11.81 -0.01
C HIS A 193 10.26 -12.29 -0.70
#